data_AF-A0A101X596-F1
#
_entry.id   AF-A0A101X596-F1
#
_cell.length_a   1.000
_cell.length_b   1.000
_cell.length_c   1.000
_cell.angle_alpha   90.00
_cell.angle_beta   90.00
_cell.angle_gamma   90.00
#
_symmetry.space_group_name_H-M   'P 1'
#
loop_
_entity.id
_entity.type
_entity.pdbx_description
1 polymer ?
#
loop_
_entity_poly.entity_id
_entity_poly.type
_entity_poly.pdbx_seq_one_letter_code
_entity_poly.pdbx_strand_id
1 'polypeptide(L)'
;MITLTIEMNSNAPPDAVWSVVSNIQNMPKYWRLHKDVKILERADPYLRVLVNLTLLRPFNRGEALVRVSNADLTVVFNFIRGPFRGRHVIKVNGDKVVSTWMINPTIPLLIRKSWLVSRLREA
;
A
#
# COMPACT_ATOMS: atom_id res chain seq x y z
N MET A 1 -6.27 -15.78 3.83
CA MET A 1 -5.81 -14.78 2.84
C MET A 1 -6.95 -13.80 2.56
N ILE A 2 -6.64 -12.51 2.48
CA ILE A 2 -7.56 -11.44 2.08
C ILE A 2 -7.06 -10.90 0.74
N THR A 3 -7.93 -10.88 -0.26
CA THR A 3 -7.71 -10.23 -1.55
C THR A 3 -8.77 -9.15 -1.75
N LEU A 4 -8.34 -7.92 -2.01
CA LEU A 4 -9.21 -6.79 -2.26
C LEU A 4 -8.61 -5.94 -3.39
N THR A 5 -9.39 -5.68 -4.43
CA THR A 5 -9.03 -4.74 -5.49
C THR A 5 -9.94 -3.54 -5.40
N ILE A 6 -9.35 -2.36 -5.42
CA ILE A 6 -10.04 -1.07 -5.42
C ILE A 6 -9.63 -0.37 -6.70
N GLU A 7 -10.62 0.06 -7.47
CA GLU A 7 -10.41 0.84 -8.69
C GLU A 7 -10.90 2.27 -8.43
N MET A 8 -10.04 3.24 -8.77
CA MET A 8 -10.33 4.65 -8.62
C MET A 8 -10.15 5.32 -9.98
N ASN A 9 -11.17 5.99 -10.47
CA ASN A 9 -11.06 6.80 -11.68
C ASN A 9 -10.42 8.15 -11.32
N SER A 10 -9.52 8.60 -12.18
CA SER A 10 -8.85 9.88 -12.12
C SER A 10 -9.18 10.66 -13.37
N ASN A 11 -9.66 11.89 -13.21
CA ASN A 11 -9.84 12.81 -14.33
C ASN A 11 -8.53 13.50 -14.75
N ALA A 12 -7.40 13.10 -14.16
CA ALA A 12 -6.08 13.65 -14.45
C ALA A 12 -5.31 12.77 -15.44
N PRO A 13 -4.39 13.35 -16.24
CA PRO A 13 -3.53 12.59 -17.14
C PRO A 13 -2.72 11.50 -16.41
N PRO A 14 -2.44 10.35 -17.06
CA PRO A 14 -1.74 9.22 -16.44
C PRO A 14 -0.39 9.62 -15.81
N ASP A 15 0.37 10.51 -16.46
CA ASP A 15 1.68 10.97 -15.97
C ASP A 15 1.56 11.78 -14.66
N ALA A 16 0.52 12.61 -14.57
CA ALA A 16 0.25 13.39 -13.36
C ALA A 16 -0.14 12.45 -12.21
N VAL A 17 -0.98 11.46 -12.47
CA VAL A 17 -1.33 10.42 -11.49
C VAL A 17 -0.09 9.63 -11.07
N TRP A 18 0.74 9.23 -12.02
CA TRP A 18 1.96 8.48 -11.74
C TRP A 18 2.96 9.27 -10.90
N SER A 19 3.11 10.58 -11.14
CA SER A 19 3.98 11.44 -10.33
C SER A 19 3.60 11.46 -8.84
N VAL A 20 2.30 11.27 -8.55
CA VAL A 20 1.77 11.16 -7.20
C VAL A 20 1.97 9.75 -6.64
N VAL A 21 1.61 8.72 -7.41
CA VAL A 21 1.66 7.30 -6.99
C VAL A 21 3.09 6.83 -6.74
N SER A 22 4.03 7.19 -7.61
CA SER A 22 5.44 6.79 -7.52
C SER A 22 6.16 7.37 -6.29
N ASN A 23 5.67 8.50 -5.76
CA ASN A 23 6.19 9.09 -4.54
C ASN A 23 5.56 8.43 -3.30
N ILE A 24 6.13 7.29 -2.91
CA ILE A 24 5.60 6.47 -1.81
C ILE A 24 5.55 7.17 -0.44
N GLN A 25 6.38 8.20 -0.22
CA GLN A 25 6.36 8.97 1.03
C GLN A 25 5.13 9.88 1.12
N ASN A 26 4.53 10.26 -0.02
CA ASN A 26 3.30 11.02 -0.10
C ASN A 26 2.04 10.15 0.00
N MET A 27 2.15 8.82 0.01
CA MET A 27 0.99 7.93 0.10
C MET A 27 0.03 8.22 1.27
N PRO A 28 0.46 8.63 2.47
CA PRO A 28 -0.46 8.99 3.55
C PRO A 28 -1.49 10.07 3.21
N LYS A 29 -1.22 10.90 2.19
CA LYS A 29 -2.17 11.93 1.72
C LYS A 29 -3.37 11.33 0.96
N TYR A 30 -3.21 10.13 0.41
CA TYR A 30 -4.18 9.52 -0.51
C TYR A 30 -4.68 8.15 -0.01
N TRP A 31 -3.79 7.32 0.53
CA TRP A 31 -4.13 6.02 1.14
C TRP A 31 -4.34 6.17 2.65
N ARG A 32 -5.59 6.25 3.09
CA ARG A 32 -5.97 6.53 4.50
C ARG A 32 -5.47 5.51 5.52
N LEU A 33 -5.12 4.29 5.08
CA LEU A 33 -4.52 3.30 5.96
C LEU A 33 -3.07 3.66 6.35
N HIS A 34 -2.36 4.38 5.49
CA HIS A 34 -1.01 4.84 5.75
C HIS A 34 -1.06 6.13 6.57
N LYS A 35 -0.55 6.09 7.80
CA LYS A 35 -0.35 7.29 8.62
C LYS A 35 0.93 8.01 8.22
N ASP A 36 1.99 7.24 7.97
CA ASP A 36 3.33 7.74 7.64
C ASP A 36 4.14 6.63 6.95
N VAL A 37 5.00 7.00 6.00
CA VAL A 37 5.86 6.08 5.25
C VAL A 37 7.29 6.61 5.28
N LYS A 38 8.18 5.88 5.95
CA LYS A 38 9.59 6.25 6.12
C LYS A 38 10.47 5.29 5.35
N ILE A 39 11.35 5.81 4.51
CA ILE A 39 12.41 5.04 3.87
C ILE A 39 13.50 4.79 4.91
N LEU A 40 13.77 3.53 5.22
CA LEU A 40 14.84 3.11 6.12
C LEU A 40 16.13 2.91 5.35
N GLU A 41 16.05 2.31 4.17
CA GLU A 41 17.19 1.91 3.36
C GLU A 41 16.83 1.96 1.88
N ARG A 42 17.79 2.33 1.04
CA ARG A 42 17.69 2.30 -0.43
C ARG A 42 18.66 1.24 -0.94
N ALA A 43 18.15 0.11 -1.42
CA ALA A 43 18.94 -1.01 -1.92
C ALA A 43 18.35 -1.46 -3.26
N ASP A 44 18.87 -0.93 -4.36
CA ASP A 44 18.37 -1.19 -5.71
C ASP A 44 18.21 -2.71 -5.96
N PRO A 45 17.04 -3.22 -6.41
CA PRO A 45 15.88 -2.50 -6.95
C PRO A 45 14.76 -2.18 -5.94
N TYR A 46 15.03 -2.24 -4.64
CA TYR A 46 14.03 -2.10 -3.59
C TYR A 46 14.31 -0.96 -2.60
N LEU A 47 13.24 -0.40 -2.05
CA LEU A 47 13.29 0.49 -0.90
C LEU A 47 12.78 -0.27 0.32
N ARG A 48 13.58 -0.35 1.38
CA ARG A 48 13.06 -0.85 2.66
C ARG A 48 12.36 0.29 3.36
N VAL A 49 11.08 0.11 3.67
CA VAL A 49 10.25 1.14 4.28
C VAL A 49 9.59 0.67 5.56
N LEU A 50 9.45 1.60 6.49
CA LEU A 50 8.58 1.49 7.65
C LEU A 50 7.26 2.19 7.33
N VAL A 51 6.17 1.45 7.37
CA VAL A 51 4.81 1.96 7.22
C VAL A 51 4.16 2.04 8.60
N ASN A 52 3.91 3.26 9.06
CA ASN A 52 3.04 3.49 10.19
C ASN A 52 1.59 3.48 9.69
N LEU A 53 0.76 2.60 10.26
CA LEU A 53 -0.63 2.40 9.86
C LEU A 53 -1.56 3.14 10.82
N THR A 54 -2.75 3.50 10.35
CA THR A 54 -3.83 4.09 11.16
C THR A 54 -4.58 3.07 12.03
N LEU A 55 -3.96 1.91 12.28
CA LEU A 55 -4.48 0.87 13.19
C LEU A 55 -4.09 1.15 14.65
N LEU A 56 -4.76 0.50 15.60
CA LEU A 56 -4.41 0.57 17.01
C LEU A 56 -3.14 -0.23 17.32
N ARG A 57 -2.39 0.16 18.36
CA ARG A 57 -1.26 -0.64 18.85
C ARG A 57 -1.75 -2.04 19.28
N PRO A 58 -0.97 -3.11 19.06
CA PRO A 58 0.38 -3.14 18.47
C PRO A 58 0.41 -3.21 16.92
N PHE A 59 -0.73 -3.12 16.24
CA PHE A 59 -0.88 -3.35 14.80
C PHE A 59 -0.55 -2.14 13.92
N ASN A 60 -0.02 -1.07 14.50
CA ASN A 60 0.13 0.22 13.84
C ASN A 60 1.45 0.38 13.06
N ARG A 61 2.25 -0.68 12.92
CA ARG A 61 3.54 -0.66 12.24
C ARG A 61 3.73 -1.88 11.36
N GLY A 62 4.12 -1.65 10.11
CA GLY A 62 4.58 -2.68 9.18
C GLY A 62 5.91 -2.31 8.53
N GLU A 63 6.69 -3.31 8.16
CA GLU A 63 7.87 -3.13 7.32
C GLU A 63 7.60 -3.76 5.95
N ALA A 64 7.98 -3.06 4.88
CA ALA A 64 7.82 -3.52 3.52
C ALA A 64 9.07 -3.30 2.68
N LEU A 65 9.27 -4.16 1.68
CA LEU A 65 10.17 -3.92 0.56
C LEU A 65 9.34 -3.38 -0.59
N VAL A 66 9.70 -2.19 -1.08
CA VAL A 66 8.93 -1.49 -2.10
C VAL A 66 9.71 -1.45 -3.40
N ARG A 67 9.06 -1.85 -4.50
CA ARG A 67 9.57 -1.66 -5.86
C ARG A 67 8.72 -0.63 -6.58
N VAL A 68 9.36 0.33 -7.22
CA VAL A 68 8.71 1.32 -8.09
C VAL A 68 9.17 1.06 -9.52
N SER A 69 8.25 0.70 -10.41
CA SER A 69 8.55 0.46 -11.84
C SER A 69 7.94 1.57 -12.67
N ASN A 70 8.79 2.41 -13.26
CA ASN A 70 8.36 3.46 -14.18
C ASN A 70 7.90 2.89 -15.53
N ALA A 71 8.46 1.75 -15.96
CA ALA A 71 8.07 1.09 -17.22
C ALA A 71 6.63 0.54 -17.16
N ASP A 72 6.24 0.00 -15.99
CA ASP A 72 4.93 -0.63 -15.81
C ASP A 72 3.91 0.28 -15.10
N LEU A 73 4.30 1.52 -14.77
CA LEU A 73 3.57 2.45 -13.89
C LEU A 73 2.99 1.73 -12.66
N THR A 74 3.84 0.95 -11.99
CA THR A 74 3.44 0.05 -10.90
C THR A 74 4.32 0.24 -9.67
N VAL A 75 3.68 0.38 -8.50
CA VAL A 75 4.31 0.32 -7.19
C VAL A 75 3.90 -0.97 -6.49
N VAL A 76 4.87 -1.72 -5.98
CA VAL A 76 4.63 -2.97 -5.25
C VAL A 76 5.22 -2.87 -3.86
N PHE A 77 4.36 -2.86 -2.85
CA PHE A 77 4.74 -3.08 -1.47
C PHE A 77 4.70 -4.57 -1.16
N ASN A 78 5.82 -5.12 -0.71
CA ASN A 78 5.90 -6.46 -0.15
C ASN A 78 6.08 -6.36 1.37
N PHE A 79 4.99 -6.44 2.12
CA PHE A 79 4.98 -6.41 3.58
C PHE A 79 5.58 -7.69 4.15
N ILE A 80 6.75 -7.55 4.79
CA ILE A 80 7.53 -8.65 5.37
C ILE A 80 7.29 -8.80 6.88
N ARG A 81 6.87 -7.71 7.55
CA ARG A 81 6.63 -7.68 9.01
C ARG A 81 5.48 -6.73 9.35
N GLY A 82 4.78 -7.02 10.45
CA GLY A 82 3.75 -6.15 11.02
C GLY A 82 2.42 -6.87 11.23
N PRO A 83 1.29 -6.14 11.21
CA PRO A 83 -0.04 -6.70 11.43
C PRO A 83 -0.48 -7.73 10.39
N PHE A 84 0.10 -7.65 9.19
CA PHE A 84 -0.12 -8.55 8.08
C PHE A 84 1.16 -8.68 7.25
N ARG A 85 1.25 -9.78 6.51
CA ARG A 85 2.28 -9.99 5.46
C ARG A 85 1.60 -10.09 4.11
N GLY A 86 2.33 -9.90 3.02
CA GLY A 86 1.82 -10.04 1.66
C GLY A 86 2.06 -8.80 0.82
N ARG A 87 1.30 -8.64 -0.26
CA ARG A 87 1.56 -7.61 -1.27
C ARG A 87 0.45 -6.59 -1.36
N HIS A 88 0.83 -5.34 -1.59
CA HIS A 88 -0.07 -4.29 -2.07
C HIS A 88 0.51 -3.78 -3.38
N VAL A 89 -0.26 -3.94 -4.45
CA VAL A 89 0.12 -3.57 -5.82
C VAL A 89 -0.74 -2.39 -6.22
N ILE A 90 -0.10 -1.30 -6.63
CA ILE A 90 -0.76 -0.10 -7.13
C ILE A 90 -0.31 0.05 -8.58
N LYS A 91 -1.25 0.05 -9.52
CA LYS A 91 -0.98 0.22 -10.94
C LYS A 91 -1.80 1.36 -11.50
N VAL A 92 -1.15 2.24 -12.26
CA VAL A 92 -1.83 3.26 -13.06
C VAL A 92 -2.08 2.67 -14.45
N ASN A 93 -3.33 2.68 -14.90
CA ASN A 93 -3.74 2.19 -16.21
C ASN A 93 -4.66 3.23 -16.86
N GLY A 94 -4.09 4.08 -17.72
CA GLY A 94 -4.81 5.20 -18.31
C GLY A 94 -5.34 6.15 -17.23
N ASP A 95 -6.65 6.35 -17.22
CA ASP A 95 -7.39 7.19 -16.27
C ASP A 95 -7.71 6.48 -14.95
N LYS A 96 -7.21 5.26 -14.72
CA LYS A 96 -7.52 4.47 -13.52
C LYS A 96 -6.30 4.19 -12.66
N VAL A 97 -6.51 4.22 -11.36
CA VAL A 97 -5.59 3.66 -10.35
C VAL A 97 -6.21 2.40 -9.79
N VAL A 98 -5.51 1.28 -9.97
CA VAL A 98 -5.92 -0.03 -9.44
C VAL A 98 -5.03 -0.37 -8.25
N SER A 99 -5.64 -0.49 -7.08
CA SER A 99 -5.01 -0.78 -5.80
C SER A 99 -5.43 -2.17 -5.35
N THR A 100 -4.55 -3.15 -5.48
CA THR A 100 -4.80 -4.56 -5.15
C THR A 100 -4.03 -4.97 -3.91
N TRP A 101 -4.76 -5.26 -2.85
CA TRP A 101 -4.25 -5.82 -1.60
C TRP A 101 -4.38 -7.35 -1.62
N MET A 102 -3.27 -8.05 -1.39
CA MET A 102 -3.18 -9.51 -1.25
C MET A 102 -2.42 -9.81 0.04
N ILE A 103 -3.13 -9.83 1.16
CA ILE A 103 -2.52 -9.86 2.48
C ILE A 103 -2.98 -11.06 3.34
N ASN A 104 -2.10 -11.45 4.25
CA ASN A 104 -2.31 -12.46 5.27
C ASN A 104 -2.19 -11.77 6.63
N PRO A 105 -3.33 -11.46 7.28
CA PRO A 105 -3.34 -10.86 8.61
C PRO A 105 -2.84 -11.84 9.67
N THR A 106 -2.31 -11.29 10.76
CA THR A 106 -2.03 -12.04 11.99
C THR A 106 -3.33 -12.54 12.62
N ILE A 107 -3.24 -13.60 13.45
CA ILE A 107 -4.40 -14.26 14.07
C ILE A 107 -5.36 -13.27 14.77
N PRO A 108 -4.90 -12.30 15.57
CA PRO A 108 -5.81 -11.34 16.21
C PRO A 108 -6.61 -10.49 15.22
N LEU A 109 -6.02 -10.15 14.07
CA LEU A 109 -6.70 -9.38 13.03
C LEU A 109 -7.62 -10.22 12.16
N LEU A 110 -7.39 -11.54 12.08
CA LEU A 110 -8.33 -12.45 11.41
C LEU A 110 -9.68 -12.51 12.13
N ILE A 111 -9.70 -12.44 13.46
CA ILE A 111 -10.94 -12.36 14.25
C ILE A 111 -11.74 -11.09 13.88
N ARG A 112 -11.02 -10.00 13.58
CA ARG A 112 -11.60 -8.72 13.15
C ARG A 112 -11.51 -8.51 11.63
N LYS A 113 -11.59 -9.58 10.84
CA LYS A 113 -11.42 -9.54 9.38
C LYS A 113 -12.31 -8.49 8.71
N SER A 114 -13.61 -8.44 9.05
CA SER A 114 -14.55 -7.50 8.43
C SER A 114 -14.17 -6.04 8.68
N TRP A 115 -13.72 -5.73 9.90
CA TRP A 115 -13.21 -4.41 10.26
C TRP A 115 -11.93 -4.07 9.48
N LEU A 116 -10.99 -5.01 9.38
CA LEU A 116 -9.76 -4.81 8.60
C LEU A 116 -10.07 -4.57 7.11
N VAL A 117 -11.01 -5.32 6.52
CA VAL A 117 -11.43 -5.13 5.13
C VAL A 117 -12.06 -3.75 4.92
N SER A 118 -12.87 -3.27 5.86
CA SER A 118 -13.41 -1.90 5.82
C SER A 118 -12.30 -0.85 5.81
N ARG A 119 -11.27 -1.01 6.66
CA ARG A 119 -10.10 -0.11 6.67
C ARG A 119 -9.28 -0.15 5.39
N LEU A 120 -9.15 -1.31 4.76
CA LEU A 120 -8.47 -1.44 3.47
C LEU A 120 -9.27 -0.80 2.34
N ARG A 121 -10.61 -0.90 2.37
CA ARG A 121 -11.48 -0.29 1.36
C ARG A 121 -11.49 1.24 1.43
N GLU A 122 -11.28 1.81 2.62
CA GLU A 122 -11.13 3.25 2.82
C GLU A 122 -9.77 3.80 2.35
N ALA A 123 -8.84 2.94 1.96
CA ALA A 123 -7.44 3.28 1.66
C ALA A 123 -7.13 3.18 0.17
#